data_AF-A0A7W6QEL6-F1
#
_entry.id   AF-A0A7W6QEL6-F1
#
_cell.length_a   1.000
_cell.length_b   1.000
_cell.length_c   1.000
_cell.angle_alpha   90.00
_cell.angle_beta   90.00
_cell.angle_gamma   90.00
#
_symmetry.space_group_name_H-M   'P 1'
#
loop_
_entity.id
_entity.type
_entity.pdbx_description
1 polymer ?
#
loop_
_entity_poly.entity_id
_entity_poly.type
_entity_poly.pdbx_seq_one_letter_code
_entity_poly.pdbx_strand_id
1 'polypeptide(L)'
;MLAKRFGARLIDNHTLLNPVEALFARSNPLHASLREQVRRAFFDHAVRADPAESFVFTDALADDEHDGAMFSGYLDLAAARGADLVAVLLDCAPEENARRLISAGRSEALKLTDPARLQQLRANYKLLRGLAEYTIEIDTTDLSPEQTVARILAHILDDSRESGVVVTQSAAKPSY
;
A
#
# COMPACT_ATOMS: atom_id res chain seq x y z
N MET A 1 4.93 -11.43 1.60
CA MET A 1 4.34 -12.78 1.45
C MET A 1 3.43 -12.87 0.24
N LEU A 2 2.45 -11.97 0.08
CA LEU A 2 1.55 -11.94 -1.08
C LEU A 2 2.31 -11.90 -2.41
N ALA A 3 3.16 -10.90 -2.62
CA ALA A 3 3.95 -10.73 -3.84
C ALA A 3 4.69 -12.02 -4.25
N LYS A 4 5.35 -12.69 -3.29
CA LYS A 4 6.04 -13.96 -3.53
C LYS A 4 5.09 -15.08 -3.99
N ARG A 5 3.90 -15.21 -3.38
CA ARG A 5 2.92 -16.23 -3.77
C ARG A 5 2.24 -15.92 -5.10
N PHE A 6 2.10 -14.64 -5.43
CA PHE A 6 1.52 -14.18 -6.69
C PHE A 6 2.55 -14.09 -7.83
N GLY A 7 3.84 -14.32 -7.56
CA GLY A 7 4.90 -14.16 -8.56
C GLY A 7 5.15 -12.71 -8.97
N ALA A 8 4.83 -11.75 -8.10
CA ALA A 8 4.93 -10.32 -8.37
C ALA A 8 6.09 -9.64 -7.65
N ARG A 9 6.50 -8.48 -8.17
CA ARG A 9 7.46 -7.58 -7.49
C ARG A 9 6.76 -6.82 -6.39
N LEU A 10 7.37 -6.78 -5.21
CA LEU A 10 6.88 -5.97 -4.08
C LEU A 10 7.51 -4.57 -4.13
N ILE A 11 6.66 -3.55 -4.15
CA ILE A 11 7.03 -2.15 -3.94
C ILE A 11 6.27 -1.68 -2.70
N ASP A 12 6.87 -1.88 -1.54
CA ASP A 12 6.30 -1.34 -0.31
C ASP A 12 6.49 0.18 -0.23
N ASN A 13 5.74 0.85 0.65
CA ASN A 13 5.79 2.30 0.76
C ASN A 13 7.19 2.82 1.16
N HIS A 14 7.98 2.05 1.90
CA HIS A 14 9.33 2.44 2.32
C HIS A 14 10.34 2.34 1.17
N THR A 15 10.15 1.43 0.22
CA THR A 15 10.93 1.41 -1.03
C THR A 15 10.86 2.76 -1.77
N LEU A 16 9.70 3.41 -1.74
CA LEU A 16 9.50 4.72 -2.37
C LEU A 16 9.91 5.89 -1.46
N LEU A 17 9.77 5.74 -0.15
CA LEU A 17 9.93 6.82 0.82
C LEU A 17 11.36 6.98 1.35
N ASN A 18 12.08 5.88 1.60
CA ASN A 18 13.39 5.93 2.25
C ASN A 18 14.45 6.75 1.48
N PRO A 19 14.54 6.72 0.14
CA PRO A 19 15.47 7.60 -0.59
C PRO A 19 15.18 9.09 -0.39
N VAL A 20 13.91 9.44 -0.18
CA VAL A 20 13.47 10.81 0.10
C VAL A 20 13.87 11.21 1.52
N GLU A 21 13.60 10.33 2.50
CA GLU A 21 13.93 10.56 3.92
C GLU A 21 15.44 10.66 4.17
N ALA A 22 16.26 10.02 3.33
CA ALA A 22 17.71 10.16 3.38
C ALA A 22 18.21 11.56 3.03
N LEU A 23 17.44 12.34 2.26
CA LEU A 23 17.82 13.67 1.79
C LEU A 23 17.12 14.79 2.55
N PHE A 24 15.84 14.61 2.88
CA PHE A 24 15.01 15.67 3.43
C PHE A 24 14.16 15.17 4.59
N ALA A 25 14.10 15.96 5.66
CA ALA A 25 13.07 15.82 6.69
C ALA A 25 11.68 16.09 6.08
N ARG A 26 10.63 15.45 6.60
CA ARG A 26 9.25 15.60 6.08
C ARG A 26 8.71 17.03 6.10
N SER A 27 9.21 17.87 7.01
CA SER A 27 8.88 19.29 7.10
C SER A 27 9.52 20.16 6.01
N ASN A 28 10.50 19.62 5.27
CA ASN A 28 11.16 20.35 4.18
C ASN A 28 10.28 20.29 2.92
N PRO A 29 9.99 21.44 2.27
CA PRO A 29 9.19 21.47 1.04
C PRO A 29 9.72 20.56 -0.09
N LEU A 30 11.04 20.35 -0.16
CA LEU A 30 11.66 19.48 -1.17
C LEU A 30 11.35 17.99 -0.97
N HIS A 31 10.96 17.58 0.24
CA HIS A 31 10.56 16.21 0.53
C HIS A 31 9.35 15.80 -0.32
N ALA A 32 8.32 16.65 -0.38
CA ALA A 32 7.11 16.35 -1.15
C ALA A 32 7.41 16.22 -2.65
N SER A 33 8.15 17.18 -3.22
CA SER A 33 8.50 17.16 -4.65
C SER A 33 9.38 15.97 -5.03
N LEU A 34 10.31 15.56 -4.16
CA LEU A 34 11.16 14.41 -4.43
C LEU A 34 10.39 13.10 -4.29
N ARG A 35 9.48 12.98 -3.31
CA ARG A 35 8.60 11.81 -3.16
C ARG A 35 7.75 11.58 -4.41
N GLU A 36 7.21 12.66 -4.98
CA GLU A 36 6.47 12.61 -6.24
C GLU A 36 7.36 12.12 -7.39
N GLN A 37 8.56 12.69 -7.55
CA GLN A 37 9.50 12.30 -8.60
C GLN A 37 9.95 10.83 -8.48
N VAL A 38 10.24 10.35 -7.27
CA VAL A 38 10.60 8.94 -7.04
C VAL A 38 9.44 8.02 -7.44
N ARG A 39 8.21 8.32 -6.99
CA ARG A 39 7.04 7.51 -7.35
C ARG A 39 6.80 7.50 -8.87
N ARG A 40 6.87 8.67 -9.50
CA ARG A 40 6.75 8.79 -10.96
C ARG A 40 7.79 7.94 -11.68
N ALA A 41 9.06 8.00 -11.26
CA ALA A 41 10.11 7.19 -11.86
C ALA A 41 9.81 5.69 -11.77
N PHE A 42 9.27 5.22 -10.64
CA PHE A 42 8.86 3.82 -10.49
C PHE A 42 7.71 3.46 -11.45
N PHE A 43 6.66 4.29 -11.53
CA PHE A 43 5.53 4.03 -12.43
C PHE A 43 5.96 4.04 -13.90
N ASP A 44 6.77 5.02 -14.32
CA ASP A 44 7.28 5.12 -15.68
C ASP A 44 8.11 3.88 -16.10
N HIS A 45 8.83 3.26 -15.17
CA HIS A 45 9.56 2.02 -15.43
C HIS A 45 8.67 0.79 -15.34
N ALA A 46 7.71 0.77 -14.41
CA ALA A 46 6.72 -0.31 -14.31
C ALA A 46 5.87 -0.39 -15.58
N VAL A 47 5.49 0.73 -16.22
CA VAL A 47 4.79 0.72 -17.52
C VAL A 47 5.58 -0.02 -18.59
N ARG A 48 6.91 0.16 -18.62
CA ARG A 48 7.81 -0.42 -19.63
C ARG A 48 8.31 -1.83 -19.29
N ALA A 49 8.02 -2.32 -18.09
CA ALA A 49 8.39 -3.67 -17.70
C ALA A 49 7.63 -4.71 -18.51
N ASP A 50 8.16 -5.94 -18.57
CA ASP A 50 7.52 -7.08 -19.24
C ASP A 50 6.01 -7.14 -18.90
N PRO A 51 5.10 -7.25 -19.89
CA PRO A 51 3.67 -7.35 -19.62
C PRO A 51 3.27 -8.52 -18.70
N ALA A 52 4.07 -9.60 -18.65
CA ALA A 52 3.86 -10.72 -17.74
C ALA A 52 4.25 -10.41 -16.29
N GLU A 53 5.05 -9.37 -16.05
CA GLU A 53 5.45 -8.96 -14.70
C GLU A 53 4.28 -8.30 -13.97
N SER A 54 3.98 -8.81 -12.77
CA SER A 54 2.95 -8.27 -11.88
C SER A 54 3.59 -7.48 -10.74
N PHE A 55 2.83 -6.51 -10.20
CA PHE A 55 3.33 -5.62 -9.15
C PHE A 55 2.38 -5.62 -7.96
N VAL A 56 2.95 -5.73 -6.76
CA VAL A 56 2.23 -5.49 -5.50
C VAL A 56 2.77 -4.22 -4.88
N PHE A 57 1.93 -3.18 -4.84
CA PHE A 57 2.20 -1.97 -4.07
C PHE A 57 1.59 -2.08 -2.68
N THR A 58 2.24 -1.49 -1.69
CA THR A 58 1.64 -1.32 -0.35
C THR A 58 1.60 0.14 0.01
N ASP A 59 0.47 0.64 0.47
CA ASP A 59 0.31 2.02 0.89
C ASP A 59 -0.65 2.13 2.09
N ALA A 60 -0.79 3.34 2.63
CA ALA A 60 -1.71 3.66 3.71
C ALA A 60 -2.35 5.02 3.44
N LEU A 61 -3.34 5.00 2.56
CA LEU A 61 -3.97 6.18 1.99
C LEU A 61 -5.21 6.56 2.80
N ALA A 62 -5.35 7.84 3.09
CA ALA A 62 -6.53 8.40 3.72
C ALA A 62 -7.58 8.80 2.68
N ASP A 63 -8.83 8.86 3.12
CA ASP A 63 -9.96 9.37 2.36
C ASP A 63 -9.91 10.91 2.30
N ASP A 64 -8.91 11.41 1.57
CA ASP A 64 -8.70 12.82 1.27
C ASP A 64 -8.26 13.03 -0.19
N GLU A 65 -8.35 14.27 -0.67
CA GLU A 65 -8.07 14.61 -2.07
C GLU A 65 -6.61 14.29 -2.47
N HIS A 66 -5.67 14.49 -1.54
CA HIS A 66 -4.25 14.27 -1.80
C HIS A 66 -3.96 12.78 -2.00
N ASP A 67 -4.42 11.94 -1.08
CA ASP A 67 -4.23 10.50 -1.15
C ASP A 67 -5.11 9.85 -2.24
N GLY A 68 -6.25 10.46 -2.58
CA GLY A 68 -7.05 10.12 -3.75
C GLY A 68 -6.29 10.32 -5.07
N ALA A 69 -5.61 11.46 -5.24
CA ALA A 69 -4.74 11.70 -6.40
C ALA A 69 -3.53 10.77 -6.43
N MET A 70 -3.02 10.36 -5.26
CA MET A 70 -1.97 9.35 -5.18
C MET A 70 -2.48 7.98 -5.64
N PHE A 71 -3.72 7.63 -5.31
CA PHE A 71 -4.34 6.38 -5.75
C PHE A 71 -4.61 6.37 -7.26
N SER A 72 -5.02 7.50 -7.85
CA SER A 72 -5.27 7.58 -9.29
C SER A 72 -4.04 7.23 -10.13
N GLY A 73 -2.83 7.51 -9.63
CA GLY A 73 -1.60 7.06 -10.27
C GLY A 73 -1.47 5.53 -10.43
N TYR A 74 -2.08 4.73 -9.53
CA TYR A 74 -2.14 3.28 -9.71
C TYR A 74 -3.16 2.87 -10.78
N LEU A 75 -4.29 3.57 -10.89
CA LEU A 75 -5.26 3.38 -11.98
C LEU A 75 -4.61 3.68 -13.33
N ASP A 76 -3.89 4.80 -13.43
CA ASP A 76 -3.17 5.20 -14.64
C ASP A 76 -2.09 4.18 -15.01
N LEU A 77 -1.35 3.66 -14.02
CA LEU A 77 -0.35 2.61 -14.23
C LEU A 77 -1.00 1.32 -14.78
N ALA A 78 -2.09 0.87 -14.16
CA ALA A 78 -2.80 -0.33 -14.60
C ALA A 78 -3.33 -0.17 -16.04
N ALA A 79 -3.97 0.96 -16.32
CA ALA A 79 -4.46 1.29 -17.67
C ALA A 79 -3.33 1.36 -18.70
N ALA A 80 -2.21 2.01 -18.39
CA ALA A 80 -1.06 2.12 -19.29
C ALA A 80 -0.38 0.77 -19.57
N ARG A 81 -0.47 -0.18 -18.63
CA ARG A 81 0.01 -1.56 -18.81
C ARG A 81 -1.01 -2.48 -19.49
N GLY A 82 -2.27 -2.07 -19.60
CA GLY A 82 -3.37 -2.96 -19.98
C GLY A 82 -3.57 -4.10 -18.97
N ALA A 83 -3.28 -3.83 -17.68
CA ALA A 83 -3.35 -4.81 -16.60
C ALA A 83 -4.55 -4.53 -15.68
N ASP A 84 -5.05 -5.55 -15.01
CA ASP A 84 -6.08 -5.38 -13.99
C ASP A 84 -5.52 -4.69 -12.75
N LEU A 85 -6.31 -3.77 -12.16
CA LEU A 85 -6.04 -3.23 -10.83
C LEU A 85 -6.93 -3.93 -9.79
N VAL A 86 -6.31 -4.52 -8.77
CA VAL A 86 -7.02 -5.04 -7.59
C VAL A 86 -6.63 -4.22 -6.36
N ALA A 87 -7.58 -3.46 -5.82
CA ALA A 87 -7.40 -2.77 -4.55
C ALA A 87 -7.73 -3.72 -3.39
N VAL A 88 -6.82 -3.87 -2.45
CA VAL A 88 -7.02 -4.71 -1.26
C VAL A 88 -6.97 -3.82 -0.03
N LEU A 89 -8.09 -3.69 0.68
CA LEU A 89 -8.17 -2.92 1.92
C LEU A 89 -8.08 -3.87 3.11
N LEU A 90 -7.07 -3.65 3.94
CA LEU A 90 -6.81 -4.37 5.17
C LEU A 90 -7.11 -3.46 6.35
N ASP A 91 -8.20 -3.74 7.04
CA ASP A 91 -8.53 -3.07 8.30
C ASP A 91 -8.48 -4.07 9.46
N CYS A 92 -8.45 -3.55 10.68
CA CYS A 92 -8.56 -4.34 11.90
C CYS A 92 -9.09 -3.46 13.04
N ALA A 93 -9.56 -4.12 14.09
CA ALA A 93 -9.92 -3.46 15.34
C ALA A 93 -8.76 -2.56 15.84
N PRO A 94 -9.06 -1.37 16.40
CA PRO A 94 -8.05 -0.47 16.95
C PRO A 94 -7.06 -1.16 17.90
N GLU A 95 -7.56 -2.06 18.73
CA GLU A 95 -6.80 -2.80 19.74
C GLU A 95 -5.80 -3.74 19.09
N GLU A 96 -6.21 -4.45 18.03
CA GLU A 96 -5.33 -5.33 17.28
C GLU A 96 -4.27 -4.54 16.50
N ASN A 97 -4.65 -3.39 15.92
CA ASN A 97 -3.70 -2.52 15.24
C ASN A 97 -2.62 -2.01 16.21
N ALA A 98 -3.01 -1.56 17.40
CA ALA A 98 -2.09 -1.13 18.44
C ALA A 98 -1.16 -2.28 18.91
N ARG A 99 -1.70 -3.49 19.07
CA ARG A 99 -0.91 -4.68 19.42
C ARG A 99 0.13 -5.01 18.34
N ARG A 100 -0.24 -4.91 17.06
CA ARG A 100 0.67 -5.14 15.92
C ARG A 100 1.70 -4.03 15.74
N LEU A 101 1.41 -2.81 16.20
CA LEU A 101 2.28 -1.65 16.04
C LEU A 101 3.63 -1.81 16.78
N ILE A 102 3.62 -2.53 17.89
CA ILE A 102 4.79 -2.76 18.75
C ILE A 102 5.48 -4.10 18.47
N SER A 103 5.13 -4.80 17.39
CA SER A 103 5.77 -6.06 17.04
C SER A 103 7.25 -5.86 16.67
N ALA A 104 8.08 -6.83 17.03
CA ALA A 104 9.51 -6.81 16.73
C ALA A 104 9.76 -6.68 15.22
N GLY A 105 10.81 -5.95 14.83
CA GLY A 105 11.17 -5.72 13.42
C GLY A 105 10.53 -4.47 12.80
N ARG A 106 9.57 -3.80 13.46
CA ARG A 106 8.95 -2.58 12.93
C ARG A 106 9.86 -1.37 13.03
N SER A 107 10.57 -1.22 14.15
CA SER A 107 11.55 -0.15 14.35
C SER A 107 12.68 -0.20 13.33
N GLU A 108 13.20 -1.40 13.08
CA GLU A 108 14.29 -1.66 12.15
C GLU A 108 13.86 -1.40 10.70
N ALA A 109 12.56 -1.52 10.42
CA ALA A 109 11.96 -1.21 9.12
C ALA A 109 11.52 0.27 8.99
N LEU A 110 11.91 1.15 9.93
CA LEU A 110 11.52 2.57 9.97
C LEU A 110 10.00 2.81 9.98
N LYS A 111 9.24 1.83 10.46
CA LYS A 111 7.77 1.91 10.52
C LYS A 111 7.32 2.62 11.78
N LEU A 112 6.09 3.14 11.73
CA LEU A 112 5.41 3.67 12.92
C LEU A 112 5.36 2.61 14.03
N THR A 113 5.82 2.99 15.22
CA THR A 113 5.79 2.20 16.46
C THR A 113 5.07 2.90 17.62
N ASP A 114 4.71 4.19 17.48
CA ASP A 114 4.08 5.02 18.54
C ASP A 114 2.55 4.81 18.58
N PRO A 115 1.99 4.18 19.63
CA PRO A 115 0.55 3.92 19.74
C PRO A 115 -0.30 5.19 19.85
N ALA A 116 0.22 6.25 20.47
CA ALA A 116 -0.53 7.51 20.60
C ALA A 116 -0.68 8.19 19.23
N ARG A 117 0.36 8.12 18.40
CA ARG A 117 0.29 8.58 17.01
C ARG A 117 -0.66 7.73 16.18
N LEU A 118 -0.66 6.40 16.35
CA LEU A 118 -1.63 5.54 15.68
C LEU A 118 -3.08 5.91 16.07
N GLN A 119 -3.34 6.14 17.36
CA GLN A 119 -4.66 6.54 17.83
C GLN A 119 -5.11 7.87 17.21
N GLN A 120 -4.22 8.87 17.16
CA GLN A 120 -4.51 10.15 16.48
C GLN A 120 -4.83 9.95 15.00
N LEU A 121 -4.04 9.14 14.29
CA LEU A 121 -4.26 8.86 12.87
C LEU A 121 -5.63 8.19 12.64
N ARG A 122 -6.01 7.21 13.47
CA ARG A 122 -7.30 6.52 13.36
C ARG A 122 -8.49 7.40 13.75
N ALA A 123 -8.30 8.37 14.64
CA ALA A 123 -9.36 9.32 15.00
C ALA A 123 -9.60 10.36 13.91
N ASN A 124 -8.55 10.76 13.18
CA ASN A 124 -8.60 11.87 12.23
C ASN A 124 -8.78 11.44 10.78
N TYR A 125 -8.42 10.20 10.43
CA TYR A 125 -8.43 9.71 9.05
C TYR A 125 -9.19 8.39 8.92
N LYS A 126 -9.89 8.26 7.79
CA LYS A 126 -10.45 7.01 7.31
C LYS A 126 -9.58 6.48 6.18
N LEU A 127 -9.50 5.16 6.03
CA LEU A 127 -8.86 4.57 4.85
C LEU A 127 -9.64 4.93 3.59
N LEU A 128 -8.91 5.22 2.52
CA LEU A 128 -9.47 5.50 1.20
C LEU A 128 -10.19 4.26 0.65
N ARG A 129 -11.40 4.44 0.11
CA ARG A 129 -12.25 3.36 -0.44
C ARG A 129 -12.88 3.74 -1.77
N GLY A 130 -13.30 2.74 -2.53
CA GLY A 130 -14.22 2.93 -3.67
C GLY A 130 -13.62 3.56 -4.93
N LEU A 131 -12.29 3.61 -5.06
CA LEU A 131 -11.63 4.16 -6.26
C LEU A 131 -11.25 3.11 -7.32
N ALA A 132 -11.24 1.82 -6.98
CA ALA A 132 -10.99 0.75 -7.93
C ALA A 132 -12.27 -0.03 -8.20
N GLU A 133 -12.46 -0.42 -9.46
CA GLU A 133 -13.55 -1.31 -9.89
C GLU A 133 -13.53 -2.62 -9.10
N TYR A 134 -12.33 -3.22 -8.96
CA TYR A 134 -12.13 -4.44 -8.19
C TYR A 134 -11.50 -4.11 -6.83
N THR A 135 -12.33 -4.23 -5.80
CA THR A 135 -11.94 -3.96 -4.42
C THR A 135 -12.22 -5.17 -3.55
N ILE A 136 -11.21 -5.64 -2.81
CA ILE A 136 -11.30 -6.70 -1.81
C ILE A 136 -11.11 -6.05 -0.44
N GLU A 137 -12.11 -6.16 0.43
CA GLU A 137 -12.02 -5.67 1.80
C GLU A 137 -11.90 -6.85 2.77
N ILE A 138 -10.88 -6.83 3.63
CA ILE A 138 -10.62 -7.88 4.60
C ILE A 138 -10.45 -7.28 5.98
N ASP A 139 -11.32 -7.66 6.90
CA ASP A 139 -11.07 -7.52 8.33
C ASP A 139 -10.01 -8.55 8.75
N THR A 140 -8.86 -8.04 9.18
CA THR A 140 -7.71 -8.84 9.58
C THR A 140 -7.59 -8.99 11.09
N THR A 141 -8.58 -8.56 11.88
CA THR A 141 -8.54 -8.56 13.36
C THR A 141 -8.07 -9.90 13.92
N ASP A 142 -8.71 -10.99 13.51
CA ASP A 142 -8.39 -12.35 13.99
C ASP A 142 -7.63 -13.19 12.96
N LEU A 143 -7.04 -12.55 11.94
CA LEU A 143 -6.33 -13.23 10.87
C LEU A 143 -4.82 -13.10 11.00
N SER A 144 -4.14 -14.24 10.89
CA SER A 144 -2.70 -14.28 10.62
C SER A 144 -2.37 -13.70 9.23
N PRO A 145 -1.13 -13.24 8.99
CA PRO A 145 -0.67 -12.84 7.66
C PRO A 145 -0.90 -13.92 6.59
N GLU A 146 -0.69 -15.20 6.93
CA GLU A 146 -0.89 -16.34 6.04
C GLU A 146 -2.36 -16.50 5.63
N GLN A 147 -3.28 -16.41 6.60
CA GLN A 147 -4.71 -16.49 6.35
C GLN A 147 -5.20 -15.30 5.51
N THR A 148 -4.71 -14.09 5.81
CA THR A 148 -5.03 -12.90 5.01
C THR A 148 -4.56 -13.08 3.56
N VAL A 149 -3.33 -13.53 3.34
CA VAL A 149 -2.81 -13.80 1.99
C VAL A 149 -3.64 -14.86 1.26
N ALA A 150 -4.01 -15.94 1.94
CA ALA A 150 -4.85 -16.99 1.35
C ALA A 150 -6.22 -16.45 0.92
N ARG A 151 -6.84 -15.58 1.74
CA ARG A 151 -8.10 -14.93 1.38
C ARG A 151 -7.96 -14.01 0.17
N ILE A 152 -6.90 -13.19 0.11
CA ILE A 152 -6.65 -12.31 -1.04
C ILE A 152 -6.51 -13.15 -2.32
N LEU A 153 -5.69 -14.21 -2.27
CA LEU A 153 -5.47 -15.07 -3.44
C LEU A 153 -6.74 -15.77 -3.91
N ALA A 154 -7.59 -16.24 -2.99
CA ALA A 154 -8.87 -16.84 -3.36
C ALA A 154 -9.73 -15.88 -4.20
N HIS A 155 -9.84 -14.60 -3.79
CA HIS A 155 -10.60 -13.60 -4.54
C HIS A 155 -9.97 -13.27 -5.91
N ILE A 156 -8.64 -13.23 -6.01
CA ILE A 156 -7.97 -12.92 -7.28
C ILE A 156 -8.11 -14.09 -8.27
N LEU A 157 -8.00 -15.33 -7.79
CA LEU A 157 -8.03 -16.53 -8.63
C LEU A 157 -9.45 -16.93 -9.07
N ASP A 158 -10.47 -16.71 -8.23
CA ASP A 158 -11.87 -17.00 -8.59
C ASP A 158 -12.33 -16.17 -9.81
N ASP A 159 -11.73 -14.99 -10.01
CA ASP A 159 -12.01 -14.09 -11.13
C ASP A 159 -11.07 -14.31 -12.35
N SER A 160 -10.24 -15.36 -12.35
CA SER A 160 -9.34 -15.72 -13.48
C SER A 160 -8.35 -14.64 -13.93
N ARG A 161 -7.83 -13.81 -12.99
CA ARG A 161 -6.85 -12.76 -13.31
C ARG A 161 -5.42 -13.30 -13.27
N GLU A 162 -4.75 -13.37 -14.43
CA GLU A 162 -3.42 -13.99 -14.58
C GLU A 162 -2.24 -12.98 -14.46
N SER A 163 -2.47 -11.69 -14.69
CA SER A 163 -1.49 -10.61 -14.48
C SER A 163 -2.17 -9.35 -13.95
N GLY A 164 -1.50 -8.60 -13.06
CA GLY A 164 -2.16 -7.46 -12.43
C GLY A 164 -1.28 -6.55 -11.58
N VAL A 165 -1.81 -5.35 -11.34
CA VAL A 165 -1.34 -4.42 -10.33
C VAL A 165 -2.21 -4.60 -9.09
N VAL A 166 -1.63 -5.09 -8.02
CA VAL A 166 -2.32 -5.23 -6.74
C VAL A 166 -1.86 -4.12 -5.82
N VAL A 167 -2.80 -3.32 -5.33
CA VAL A 167 -2.50 -2.26 -4.36
C VAL A 167 -3.11 -2.66 -3.02
N THR A 168 -2.25 -2.97 -2.07
CA THR A 168 -2.66 -3.24 -0.69
C THR A 168 -2.64 -1.96 0.12
N GLN A 169 -3.75 -1.65 0.77
CA GLN A 169 -3.92 -0.51 1.66
C GLN A 169 -4.13 -1.03 3.09
N SER A 170 -3.33 -0.55 4.05
CA SER A 170 -3.46 -0.95 5.45
C SER A 170 -3.55 0.27 6.35
N ALA A 171 -4.26 0.14 7.47
CA ALA A 171 -4.49 1.20 8.47
C ALA A 171 -3.24 1.68 9.27
N ALA A 172 -2.06 1.72 8.66
CA ALA A 172 -0.82 2.22 9.26
C ALA A 172 -0.22 3.32 8.37
N LYS A 173 -0.80 4.52 8.44
CA LYS A 173 -0.27 5.71 7.75
C LYS A 173 1.12 6.03 8.32
N PRO A 174 2.15 6.28 7.48
CA PRO A 174 3.38 6.89 7.98
C PRO A 174 3.08 8.33 8.43
N SER A 175 3.44 8.70 9.65
CA SER A 175 3.12 9.98 10.30
C SER A 175 3.57 11.23 9.52
N TYR A 176 2.69 12.16 9.19
CA TYR A 176 3.11 13.51 8.77
C TYR A 176 3.82 14.25 9.91
#